data_AF-A0A355TRM8-F1
#
_entry.id   AF-A0A355TRM8-F1
#
_cell.length_a   1.000
_cell.length_b   1.000
_cell.length_c   1.000
_cell.angle_alpha   90.00
_cell.angle_beta   90.00
_cell.angle_gamma   90.00
#
_symmetry.space_group_name_H-M   'P 1'
#
loop_
_entity.id
_entity.type
_entity.pdbx_description
1 polymer ?
#
loop_
_entity_poly.entity_id
_entity_poly.type
_entity_poly.pdbx_seq_one_letter_code
_entity_poly.pdbx_strand_id
1 'polypeptide(L)'
;MGGRGSFAAGISVPYTYKTVGYIDGVKILEGLNGQHSLPASAHSSAAYIKLDHNGNFKEMRFYDKDKCLYLEIAYHRESNLTGNNKEPVLHYHTYDKSFSMTREGKGGRTDAIPITDEMIQKYGRYFKGVNL
;
A
#
# COMPACT_ATOMS: atom_id res chain seq x y z
N MET A 1 24.71 12.12 -17.83
CA MET A 1 24.36 11.84 -16.42
C MET A 1 23.00 12.47 -16.15
N GLY A 2 21.93 11.69 -16.25
CA GLY A 2 20.54 12.18 -16.23
C GLY A 2 19.78 11.72 -14.99
N GLY A 3 18.80 12.53 -14.58
CA GLY A 3 17.80 12.12 -13.59
C GLY A 3 17.43 13.24 -12.63
N ARG A 4 16.66 14.21 -13.13
CA ARG A 4 16.12 15.35 -12.41
C ARG A 4 15.22 14.91 -11.24
N GLY A 5 15.68 15.12 -10.01
CA GLY A 5 14.81 15.37 -8.87
C GLY A 5 14.64 16.87 -8.73
N SER A 6 13.52 17.40 -9.20
CA SER A 6 13.15 18.80 -9.05
C SER A 6 13.07 19.14 -7.56
N PHE A 7 14.15 19.69 -7.00
CA PHE A 7 14.09 20.53 -5.81
C PHE A 7 13.41 21.84 -6.21
N ALA A 8 12.09 21.81 -6.37
CA ALA A 8 11.29 23.01 -6.51
C ALA A 8 11.02 23.57 -5.10
N ALA A 9 11.74 24.65 -4.77
CA ALA A 9 11.36 25.74 -3.88
C ALA A 9 10.37 25.43 -2.74
N GLY A 10 10.88 25.35 -1.49
CA GLY A 10 10.27 26.00 -0.31
C GLY A 10 8.83 25.65 0.11
N ILE A 11 8.14 24.71 -0.52
CA ILE A 11 6.81 24.27 -0.10
C ILE A 11 6.97 23.04 0.77
N SER A 12 6.84 23.22 2.09
CA SER A 12 6.62 22.12 3.02
C SER A 12 5.29 21.46 2.65
N VAL A 13 5.32 20.40 1.84
CA VAL A 13 4.13 19.57 1.63
C VAL A 13 3.68 19.08 3.01
N PRO A 14 2.44 19.39 3.44
CA PRO A 14 1.99 19.00 4.76
C PRO A 14 2.07 17.48 4.88
N TYR A 15 2.53 17.03 6.04
CA TYR A 15 2.66 15.61 6.33
C TYR A 15 1.26 14.97 6.20
N THR A 16 1.12 14.03 5.27
CA THR A 16 -0.18 13.42 4.92
C THR A 16 -0.50 12.16 5.71
N TYR A 17 0.46 11.67 6.50
CA TYR A 17 0.35 10.41 7.26
C TYR A 17 1.02 10.53 8.61
N LYS A 18 0.47 9.96 9.67
CA LYS A 18 1.18 9.76 10.94
C LYS A 18 1.45 8.27 11.15
N THR A 19 2.61 7.95 11.74
CA THR A 19 2.89 6.59 12.21
C THR A 19 2.20 6.39 13.55
N VAL A 20 1.35 5.36 13.66
CA VAL A 20 0.56 5.08 14.88
C VAL A 20 1.00 3.80 15.60
N GLY A 21 1.90 3.03 15.01
CA GLY A 21 2.42 1.81 15.61
C GLY A 21 3.27 1.01 14.65
N TYR A 22 3.58 -0.22 15.05
CA TYR A 22 4.38 -1.17 14.28
C TYR A 22 3.80 -2.57 14.38
N ILE A 23 3.88 -3.35 13.30
CA ILE A 23 3.67 -4.82 13.30
C ILE A 23 4.93 -5.43 12.68
N ASP A 24 5.61 -6.30 13.42
CA ASP A 24 6.88 -6.93 13.04
C ASP A 24 7.89 -5.95 12.40
N GLY A 25 8.02 -4.77 13.00
CA GLY A 25 8.94 -3.72 12.55
C GLY A 25 8.44 -2.87 11.36
N VAL A 26 7.27 -3.17 10.80
CA VAL A 26 6.65 -2.36 9.72
C VAL A 26 5.76 -1.29 10.32
N LYS A 27 5.94 -0.04 9.86
CA LYS A 27 5.16 1.12 10.31
C LYS A 27 3.69 1.00 9.91
N ILE A 28 2.80 1.19 10.87
CA ILE A 28 1.37 1.42 10.63
C ILE A 28 1.16 2.92 10.37
N LEU A 29 0.54 3.27 9.26
CA LEU A 29 0.20 4.65 8.91
C LEU A 29 -1.31 4.91 9.02
N GLU A 30 -1.66 6.05 9.59
CA GLU A 30 -2.98 6.67 9.47
C GLU A 30 -2.85 7.93 8.63
N GLY A 31 -3.71 8.10 7.62
CA GLY A 31 -3.75 9.33 6.84
C GLY A 31 -4.33 10.49 7.64
N LEU A 32 -3.83 11.68 7.36
CA LEU A 32 -4.27 12.95 7.91
C LEU A 32 -5.17 13.68 6.90
N ASN A 33 -6.03 14.58 7.37
CA ASN A 33 -6.88 15.42 6.51
C ASN A 33 -7.74 14.65 5.49
N GLY A 34 -8.30 13.50 5.88
CA GLY A 34 -9.12 12.68 5.00
C GLY A 34 -8.34 11.84 3.99
N GLN A 35 -7.02 11.75 4.11
CA GLN A 35 -6.22 10.87 3.28
C GLN A 35 -6.52 9.41 3.62
N HIS A 36 -7.08 8.67 2.66
CA HIS A 36 -7.47 7.27 2.89
C HIS A 36 -6.46 6.27 2.35
N SER A 37 -5.69 6.59 1.32
CA SER A 37 -4.75 5.64 0.67
C SER A 37 -3.37 5.70 1.32
N LEU A 38 -2.60 4.62 1.27
CA LEU A 38 -1.16 4.67 1.61
C LEU A 38 -0.37 5.53 0.58
N PRO A 39 0.87 5.94 0.88
CA PRO A 39 1.65 6.74 -0.07
C PRO A 39 1.96 5.98 -1.36
N ALA A 40 2.03 6.68 -2.50
CA ALA A 40 2.42 6.09 -3.79
C ALA A 40 3.93 5.81 -3.88
N SER A 41 4.73 6.55 -3.10
CA SER A 41 6.18 6.38 -3.01
C SER A 41 6.63 6.34 -1.54
N ALA A 42 7.65 5.55 -1.23
CA ALA A 42 8.16 5.45 0.13
C ALA A 42 8.83 6.75 0.59
N HIS A 43 8.71 7.07 1.87
CA HIS A 43 9.43 8.18 2.48
C HIS A 43 10.65 7.68 3.26
N SER A 44 10.38 6.77 4.22
CA SER A 44 11.34 6.34 5.25
C SER A 44 11.26 4.85 5.61
N SER A 45 10.49 4.05 4.87
CA SER A 45 10.32 2.61 5.11
C SER A 45 10.17 1.87 3.80
N ALA A 46 10.60 0.61 3.77
CA ALA A 46 10.40 -0.29 2.64
C ALA A 46 8.95 -0.82 2.56
N ALA A 47 8.18 -0.70 3.64
CA ALA A 47 6.77 -1.07 3.66
C ALA A 47 5.97 -0.22 4.66
N TYR A 48 4.66 -0.14 4.41
CA TYR A 48 3.68 0.48 5.31
C TYR A 48 2.43 -0.37 5.40
N ILE A 49 1.84 -0.43 6.59
CA ILE A 49 0.58 -1.13 6.86
C ILE A 49 -0.49 -0.08 7.19
N LYS A 50 -1.72 -0.35 6.77
CA LYS A 50 -2.92 0.38 7.13
C LYS A 50 -3.92 -0.59 7.73
N LEU A 51 -4.47 -0.19 8.87
CA LEU A 51 -5.50 -0.92 9.57
C LEU A 51 -6.86 -0.23 9.40
N ASP A 52 -7.94 -0.96 9.66
CA ASP A 52 -9.26 -0.38 9.84
C ASP A 52 -9.41 0.25 11.24
N HIS A 53 -10.59 0.82 11.52
CA HIS A 53 -10.87 1.44 12.82
C HIS A 53 -10.90 0.45 14.00
N ASN A 54 -11.01 -0.86 13.73
CA ASN A 54 -10.96 -1.92 14.73
C ASN A 54 -9.53 -2.47 14.92
N GLY A 55 -8.55 -1.97 14.15
CA GLY A 55 -7.18 -2.46 14.17
C GLY A 55 -6.97 -3.77 13.39
N ASN A 56 -7.88 -4.11 12.47
CA ASN A 56 -7.72 -5.23 11.54
C ASN A 56 -6.97 -4.79 10.29
N PHE A 57 -6.28 -5.73 9.66
CA PHE A 57 -5.57 -5.51 8.41
C PHE A 57 -6.51 -5.06 7.29
N LYS A 58 -6.10 -4.00 6.58
CA LYS A 58 -6.84 -3.47 5.43
C LYS A 58 -5.99 -3.43 4.18
N GLU A 59 -4.76 -2.95 4.30
CA GLU A 59 -3.87 -2.71 3.16
C GLU A 59 -2.41 -2.66 3.62
N MET A 60 -1.51 -3.16 2.78
CA MET A 60 -0.07 -3.05 2.97
C MET A 60 0.62 -2.83 1.64
N ARG A 61 1.59 -1.91 1.62
CA ARG A 61 2.37 -1.55 0.44
C ARG A 61 3.85 -1.78 0.65
N PHE A 62 4.52 -2.23 -0.41
CA PHE A 62 5.95 -2.46 -0.45
C PHE A 62 6.61 -1.62 -1.54
N TYR A 63 7.78 -1.09 -1.21
CA TYR A 63 8.51 -0.17 -2.06
C TYR A 63 9.90 -0.70 -2.34
N ASP A 64 10.38 -0.44 -3.55
CA ASP A 64 11.73 -0.79 -3.95
C ASP A 64 12.77 0.21 -3.39
N LYS A 65 14.04 -0.02 -3.72
CA LYS A 65 15.14 0.87 -3.34
C LYS A 65 15.02 2.29 -3.90
N ASP A 66 14.30 2.44 -5.01
CA ASP A 66 14.02 3.73 -5.68
C ASP A 66 12.75 4.37 -5.09
N LYS A 67 12.24 3.82 -3.98
CA LYS A 67 11.03 4.25 -3.26
C LYS A 67 9.76 4.11 -4.10
N CYS A 68 9.77 3.32 -5.16
CA CYS A 68 8.61 3.06 -6.00
C CYS A 68 7.77 1.91 -5.43
N LEU A 69 6.45 2.10 -5.35
CA LEU A 69 5.52 1.01 -5.05
C LEU A 69 5.65 -0.07 -6.11
N TYR A 70 5.82 -1.33 -5.69
CA TYR A 70 5.84 -2.48 -6.61
C TYR A 70 4.84 -3.57 -6.23
N LEU A 71 4.35 -3.59 -4.98
CA LEU A 71 3.39 -4.57 -4.47
C LEU A 71 2.45 -3.93 -3.46
N GLU A 72 1.16 -4.14 -3.64
CA GLU A 72 0.09 -3.82 -2.68
C GLU A 72 -0.66 -5.10 -2.35
N ILE A 73 -0.86 -5.40 -1.07
CA ILE A 73 -1.73 -6.48 -0.60
C ILE A 73 -2.88 -5.83 0.15
N ALA A 74 -4.10 -6.19 -0.20
CA ALA A 74 -5.30 -5.56 0.35
C ALA A 74 -6.35 -6.58 0.74
N TYR A 75 -7.11 -6.25 1.79
CA TYR A 75 -8.26 -7.01 2.26
C TYR A 75 -9.50 -6.13 2.21
N HIS A 76 -10.23 -6.23 1.10
CA HIS A 76 -11.51 -5.55 0.92
C HIS A 76 -12.33 -6.28 -0.14
N ARG A 77 -13.54 -5.78 -0.37
CA ARG A 77 -14.42 -6.30 -1.41
C ARG A 77 -13.79 -6.04 -2.77
N GLU A 78 -13.72 -7.10 -3.58
CA GLU A 78 -13.21 -7.06 -4.94
C GLU A 78 -14.11 -7.91 -5.83
N SER A 79 -15.09 -7.26 -6.46
CA SER A 79 -16.15 -7.95 -7.22
C SER A 79 -15.61 -8.73 -8.41
N ASN A 80 -14.46 -8.33 -8.95
CA ASN A 80 -13.81 -9.03 -10.06
C ASN A 80 -13.30 -10.42 -9.65
N LEU A 81 -13.06 -10.66 -8.35
CA LEU A 81 -12.56 -11.94 -7.84
C LEU A 81 -13.66 -12.79 -7.22
N THR A 82 -14.56 -12.20 -6.43
CA THR A 82 -15.61 -12.95 -5.73
C THR A 82 -16.90 -13.10 -6.54
N GLY A 83 -17.02 -12.40 -7.66
CA GLY A 83 -18.26 -12.30 -8.44
C GLY A 83 -19.39 -11.56 -7.71
N ASN A 84 -19.12 -10.99 -6.53
CA ASN A 84 -20.10 -10.29 -5.70
C ASN A 84 -19.44 -9.11 -4.94
N ASN A 85 -20.22 -8.15 -4.47
CA ASN A 85 -19.68 -7.01 -3.71
C ASN A 85 -20.02 -7.11 -2.21
N LYS A 86 -20.02 -8.33 -1.65
CA LYS A 86 -20.44 -8.59 -0.27
C LYS A 86 -19.25 -8.98 0.60
N GLU A 87 -18.42 -9.89 0.11
CA GLU A 87 -17.38 -10.52 0.90
C GLU A 87 -16.01 -9.88 0.64
N PRO A 88 -15.26 -9.49 1.69
CA PRO A 88 -13.89 -9.07 1.54
C PRO A 88 -13.01 -10.26 1.18
N VAL A 89 -12.07 -10.04 0.27
CA VAL A 89 -11.12 -11.06 -0.20
C VAL A 89 -9.71 -10.50 -0.11
N LEU A 90 -8.76 -11.34 0.31
CA LEU A 90 -7.35 -11.00 0.23
C LEU A 90 -6.90 -11.11 -1.22
N HIS A 91 -6.30 -10.05 -1.70
CA HIS A 91 -5.77 -9.98 -3.05
C HIS A 91 -4.56 -9.05 -3.07
N TYR A 92 -3.84 -9.07 -4.18
CA TYR A 92 -2.70 -8.19 -4.38
C TYR A 92 -2.67 -7.60 -5.78
N HIS A 93 -1.94 -6.50 -5.89
CA HIS A 93 -1.61 -5.82 -7.14
C HIS A 93 -0.11 -5.64 -7.23
N THR A 94 0.42 -5.76 -8.44
CA THR A 94 1.80 -5.37 -8.74
C THR A 94 1.83 -4.10 -9.56
N TYR A 95 2.92 -3.35 -9.43
CA TYR A 95 3.07 -2.04 -10.03
C TYR A 95 4.40 -1.95 -10.76
N ASP A 96 4.39 -1.35 -11.95
CA ASP A 96 5.61 -0.84 -12.55
C ASP A 96 5.99 0.55 -12.00
N LYS A 97 7.21 1.00 -12.32
CA LYS A 97 7.74 2.28 -11.82
C LYS A 97 6.94 3.49 -12.29
N SER A 98 6.22 3.41 -13.42
CA SER A 98 5.43 4.53 -13.94
C SER A 98 4.33 4.95 -12.97
N PHE A 99 3.79 4.01 -12.18
CA PHE A 99 2.82 4.31 -11.13
C PHE A 99 3.37 5.34 -10.13
N SER A 100 4.60 5.14 -9.67
CA SER A 100 5.23 6.00 -8.65
C SER A 100 5.80 7.30 -9.24
N MET A 101 5.98 7.36 -10.57
CA MET A 101 6.56 8.51 -11.28
C MET A 101 5.50 9.46 -11.85
N THR A 102 4.25 9.04 -11.97
CA THR A 102 3.15 9.89 -12.44
C THR A 102 2.49 10.63 -11.28
N ARG A 103 2.08 11.87 -11.53
CA ARG A 103 1.50 12.77 -10.52
C ARG A 103 0.21 12.24 -9.87
N GLU A 104 -0.42 11.24 -10.50
CA GLU A 104 -1.72 10.71 -10.12
C GLU A 104 -1.71 9.20 -9.82
N GLY A 105 -0.55 8.52 -9.87
CA GLY A 105 -0.54 7.05 -9.74
C GLY A 105 -1.33 6.37 -10.86
N LYS A 106 -1.20 6.86 -12.10
CA LYS A 106 -1.96 6.35 -13.25
C LYS A 106 -1.06 5.54 -14.17
N GLY A 107 -1.42 4.28 -14.37
CA GLY A 107 -0.68 3.33 -15.20
C GLY A 107 0.15 2.34 -14.38
N GLY A 108 0.42 1.17 -14.97
CA GLY A 108 1.36 0.19 -14.43
C GLY A 108 0.87 -0.73 -13.31
N ARG A 109 -0.37 -0.56 -12.82
CA ARG A 109 -1.00 -1.45 -11.84
C ARG A 109 -1.65 -2.65 -12.56
N THR A 110 -1.42 -3.87 -12.08
CA THR A 110 -2.13 -5.06 -12.56
C THR A 110 -3.57 -5.12 -12.04
N ASP A 111 -4.42 -5.93 -12.68
CA ASP A 111 -5.70 -6.34 -12.11
C ASP A 111 -5.50 -7.01 -10.74
N ALA A 112 -6.59 -7.15 -9.98
CA ALA A 112 -6.56 -7.83 -8.69
C ALA A 112 -6.23 -9.31 -8.90
N ILE A 113 -5.25 -9.80 -8.15
CA ILE A 113 -4.86 -11.20 -8.18
C ILE A 113 -5.21 -11.81 -6.81
N PRO A 114 -5.94 -12.94 -6.75
CA PRO A 114 -6.19 -13.63 -5.49
C PRO A 114 -4.88 -13.90 -4.75
N ILE A 115 -4.91 -13.73 -3.43
CA ILE A 115 -3.74 -14.08 -2.60
C ILE A 115 -3.41 -15.57 -2.80
N THR A 116 -2.12 -15.89 -2.89
CA THR A 116 -1.65 -17.28 -2.98
C THR A 116 -1.19 -17.79 -1.61
N ASP A 117 -1.11 -19.11 -1.45
CA ASP A 117 -0.59 -19.71 -0.22
C ASP A 117 0.83 -19.26 0.10
N GLU A 118 1.68 -19.08 -0.91
CA GLU A 118 3.04 -18.54 -0.74
C GLU A 118 3.03 -17.12 -0.17
N MET A 119 2.11 -16.27 -0.64
CA MET A 119 1.92 -14.91 -0.13
C MET A 119 1.39 -14.93 1.30
N ILE A 120 0.49 -15.85 1.64
CA ILE A 120 -0.01 -16.05 3.00
C ILE A 120 1.11 -16.52 3.93
N GLN A 121 1.93 -17.50 3.53
CA GLN A 121 3.07 -17.95 4.32
C GLN A 121 4.07 -16.81 4.55
N LYS A 122 4.32 -16.00 3.54
CA LYS A 122 5.31 -14.91 3.59
C LYS A 122 4.83 -13.69 4.39
N TYR A 123 3.56 -13.34 4.30
CA TYR A 123 3.02 -12.08 4.82
C TYR A 123 1.90 -12.24 5.86
N GLY A 124 1.45 -13.46 6.13
CA GLY A 124 0.30 -13.77 7.00
C GLY A 124 0.41 -13.19 8.40
N ARG A 125 1.63 -13.04 8.93
CA ARG A 125 1.88 -12.38 10.22
C ARG A 125 1.34 -10.93 10.31
N TYR A 126 1.18 -10.25 9.17
CA TYR A 126 0.61 -8.90 9.09
C TYR A 126 -0.92 -8.88 8.96
N PHE A 127 -1.56 -9.99 8.58
CA PHE A 127 -2.99 -10.07 8.26
C PHE A 127 -3.88 -10.22 9.51
N LYS A 128 -3.59 -9.42 10.55
CA LYS A 128 -4.35 -9.42 11.80
C LYS A 128 -5.84 -9.20 11.54
N GLY A 129 -6.69 -10.07 12.08
CA GLY A 129 -8.15 -9.95 11.97
C GLY A 129 -8.73 -10.36 10.61
N VAL A 130 -7.91 -10.93 9.72
CA VAL A 130 -8.38 -11.60 8.50
C VAL A 130 -8.62 -13.07 8.81
N ASN A 131 -9.75 -13.61 8.36
CA ASN A 131 -10.02 -15.05 8.43
C ASN A 131 -9.41 -15.70 7.18
N LEU A 132 -8.33 -16.48 7.38
CA LEU A 132 -7.55 -17.15 6.34
C LEU A 132 -8.02 -18.58 6.14
#